data_AF-A0A918JT56-F1
#
_entry.id   AF-A0A918JT56-F1
#
_cell.length_a   1.000
_cell.length_b   1.000
_cell.length_c   1.000
_cell.angle_alpha   90.00
_cell.angle_beta   90.00
_cell.angle_gamma   90.00
#
_symmetry.space_group_name_H-M   'P 1'
#
loop_
_entity.id
_entity.type
_entity.pdbx_description
1 polymer ?
#
loop_
_entity_poly.entity_id
_entity_poly.type
_entity_poly.pdbx_seq_one_letter_code
_entity_poly.pdbx_strand_id
1 'polypeptide(L)'
;MKNLLLCIITLTVLSCGKNKKEENQPINEAPKENTENIAVEPDKGIGDGAPSLTNLYIKKIEEAHKKSEFLNHKAVSFNTNIFFGGKQRLDAKITMLTNSTKIRIDKKDGSTLIYDGKKVFLSPKEANDKGARFDMFTWSYFFGLPYKLNDPGTKLELTEPKPLDGVEHQTSSLSFEKGTGDAPDDWYVIYTDQLSNTVKAAAYIVTFGNNGDTSKAEGDPHAIYYKNFKTTEGIPFATKWEFYEWTQEKGITNKIGEATITDITFLKAQDVSFKISENTKEIKL
;
A
#
# COMPACT_ATOMS: atom_id res chain seq x y z
N MET A 1 57.87 -18.41 28.76
CA MET A 1 58.55 -17.28 28.09
C MET A 1 58.90 -17.73 26.68
N LYS A 2 58.13 -17.30 25.68
CA LYS A 2 58.30 -17.62 24.25
C LYS A 2 58.48 -16.30 23.52
N ASN A 3 59.64 -16.12 22.89
CA ASN A 3 59.95 -15.12 21.85
C ASN A 3 60.89 -15.86 20.88
N LEU A 4 60.49 -16.04 19.62
CA LEU A 4 60.75 -15.14 18.48
C LEU A 4 62.10 -15.48 17.83
N LEU A 5 62.10 -16.03 16.61
CA LEU A 5 62.73 -15.39 15.45
C LEU A 5 62.43 -16.12 14.13
N LEU A 6 62.24 -15.26 13.14
CA LEU A 6 61.94 -15.42 11.73
C LEU A 6 63.15 -15.97 10.95
N CYS A 7 62.93 -16.78 9.91
CA CYS A 7 63.84 -16.87 8.76
C CYS A 7 63.09 -17.24 7.47
N ILE A 8 63.23 -16.36 6.49
CA ILE A 8 62.67 -16.40 5.13
C ILE A 8 63.61 -17.21 4.24
N ILE A 9 63.09 -18.13 3.43
CA ILE A 9 63.79 -18.66 2.25
C ILE A 9 62.81 -18.71 1.07
N THR A 10 63.06 -17.84 0.10
CA THR A 10 62.50 -17.86 -1.25
C THR A 10 63.28 -18.85 -2.12
N LEU A 11 62.58 -19.69 -2.89
CA LEU A 11 63.14 -20.29 -4.10
C LEU A 11 62.07 -20.36 -5.20
N THR A 12 62.38 -19.65 -6.28
CA THR A 12 61.71 -19.60 -7.58
C THR A 12 62.03 -20.83 -8.42
N VAL A 13 61.08 -21.29 -9.25
CA VAL A 13 61.39 -22.06 -10.46
C VAL A 13 60.54 -21.58 -11.64
N LEU A 14 61.23 -21.47 -12.77
CA LEU A 14 60.87 -20.92 -14.07
C LEU A 14 59.91 -21.82 -14.88
N SER A 15 59.13 -21.25 -15.82
CA SER A 15 59.26 -21.60 -17.26
C SER A 15 58.35 -20.78 -18.20
N CYS A 16 59.01 -20.21 -19.22
CA CYS A 16 58.62 -19.89 -20.60
C CYS A 16 57.34 -19.09 -20.93
N GLY A 17 57.57 -17.88 -21.44
CA GLY A 17 56.63 -17.12 -22.25
C GLY A 17 56.74 -17.40 -23.76
N LYS A 18 55.63 -17.18 -24.46
CA LYS A 18 55.57 -16.68 -25.84
C LYS A 18 54.29 -15.86 -26.01
N ASN A 19 54.49 -14.60 -26.40
CA ASN A 19 53.48 -13.59 -26.65
C ASN A 19 52.52 -13.97 -27.79
N LYS A 20 51.22 -13.74 -27.60
CA LYS A 20 50.33 -13.20 -28.63
C LYS A 20 49.34 -12.24 -27.97
N LYS A 21 49.37 -10.98 -28.42
CA LYS A 21 48.34 -9.98 -28.20
C LYS A 21 47.12 -10.36 -29.03
N GLU A 22 45.97 -10.45 -28.40
CA GLU A 22 44.69 -10.16 -29.03
C GLU A 22 43.92 -9.23 -28.09
N GLU A 23 43.54 -8.10 -28.67
CA GLU A 23 42.82 -6.99 -28.10
C GLU A 23 41.33 -7.30 -28.22
N ASN A 24 40.57 -7.25 -27.12
CA ASN A 24 39.13 -6.99 -27.17
C ASN A 24 38.62 -6.44 -25.83
N GLN A 25 37.80 -5.39 -25.96
CA GLN A 25 37.20 -4.55 -24.94
C GLN A 25 36.15 -5.26 -24.04
N PRO A 26 35.76 -4.64 -22.90
CA PRO A 26 35.03 -5.31 -21.83
C PRO A 26 33.52 -5.33 -22.07
N ILE A 27 32.87 -6.45 -21.75
CA ILE A 27 31.42 -6.49 -21.59
C ILE A 27 31.14 -6.52 -20.08
N ASN A 28 30.50 -5.45 -19.61
CA ASN A 28 30.01 -5.29 -18.25
C ASN A 28 29.07 -6.46 -17.87
N GLU A 29 29.40 -7.16 -16.78
CA GLU A 29 28.42 -7.98 -16.06
C GLU A 29 27.50 -7.05 -15.27
N ALA A 30 26.19 -7.15 -15.55
CA ALA A 30 25.13 -6.65 -14.68
C ALA A 30 24.40 -7.86 -14.04
N PRO A 31 23.81 -7.70 -12.84
CA PRO A 31 23.48 -8.81 -11.95
C PRO A 31 22.30 -9.64 -12.45
N LYS A 32 22.37 -10.96 -12.23
CA LYS A 32 21.29 -11.92 -12.47
C LYS A 32 20.10 -11.63 -11.56
N GLU A 33 18.98 -11.30 -12.16
CA GLU A 33 17.65 -11.30 -11.56
C GLU A 33 17.27 -12.77 -11.28
N ASN A 34 17.03 -13.11 -10.01
CA ASN A 34 16.55 -14.41 -9.59
C ASN A 34 15.04 -14.49 -9.85
N THR A 35 14.67 -14.70 -11.11
CA THR A 35 13.30 -15.09 -11.47
C THR A 35 13.21 -16.59 -11.28
N GLU A 36 12.55 -17.04 -10.21
CA GLU A 36 12.12 -18.44 -10.12
C GLU A 36 11.16 -18.73 -11.27
N ASN A 37 11.70 -19.28 -12.35
CA ASN A 37 10.93 -19.72 -13.50
C ASN A 37 10.10 -20.93 -13.10
N ILE A 38 8.80 -20.75 -12.93
CA ILE A 38 7.86 -21.88 -12.90
C ILE A 38 7.87 -22.51 -14.29
N ALA A 39 8.03 -23.83 -14.35
CA ALA A 39 8.00 -24.57 -15.61
C ALA A 39 6.66 -24.33 -16.34
N VAL A 40 6.72 -23.65 -17.48
CA VAL A 40 5.66 -23.65 -18.49
C VAL A 40 6.11 -24.52 -19.65
N GLU A 41 5.16 -25.07 -20.41
CA GLU A 41 5.46 -25.90 -21.58
C GLU A 41 6.50 -25.22 -22.49
N PRO A 42 7.46 -25.97 -23.05
CA PRO A 42 8.63 -25.42 -23.75
C PRO A 42 8.30 -24.55 -24.97
N ASP A 43 7.04 -24.53 -25.42
CA ASP A 43 6.52 -23.79 -26.56
C ASP A 43 5.43 -22.75 -26.20
N LYS A 44 5.31 -22.37 -24.91
CA LYS A 44 4.24 -21.48 -24.38
C LYS A 44 2.83 -22.08 -24.42
N GLY A 45 2.66 -23.34 -24.82
CA GLY A 45 1.35 -23.97 -24.97
C GLY A 45 0.44 -23.23 -25.98
N ILE A 46 -0.80 -23.68 -26.12
CA ILE A 46 -1.78 -23.13 -27.09
C ILE A 46 -2.40 -21.79 -26.59
N GLY A 47 -1.91 -21.20 -25.50
CA GLY A 47 -2.49 -20.02 -24.86
C GLY A 47 -1.48 -18.92 -24.53
N ASP A 48 -1.96 -17.80 -24.01
CA ASP A 48 -1.14 -16.62 -23.64
C ASP A 48 -0.22 -16.84 -22.41
N GLY A 49 0.09 -18.10 -22.07
CA GLY A 49 0.79 -18.50 -20.85
C GLY A 49 -0.12 -18.54 -19.61
N ALA A 50 0.29 -19.27 -18.57
CA ALA A 50 -0.39 -19.25 -17.28
C ALA A 50 -0.12 -17.92 -16.55
N PRO A 51 -1.12 -17.30 -15.88
CA PRO A 51 -0.86 -16.11 -15.07
C PRO A 51 0.11 -16.44 -13.94
N SER A 52 0.94 -15.47 -13.54
CA SER A 52 1.79 -15.61 -12.36
C SER A 52 0.95 -15.87 -11.10
N LEU A 53 1.53 -16.53 -10.11
CA LEU A 53 0.85 -16.79 -8.82
C LEU A 53 0.37 -15.48 -8.17
N THR A 54 1.18 -14.42 -8.25
CA THR A 54 0.83 -13.07 -7.79
C THR A 54 -0.40 -12.52 -8.53
N ASN A 55 -0.46 -12.62 -9.86
CA ASN A 55 -1.59 -12.14 -10.63
C ASN A 55 -2.87 -12.92 -10.31
N LEU A 56 -2.77 -14.24 -10.14
CA LEU A 56 -3.89 -15.06 -9.72
C LEU A 56 -4.37 -14.70 -8.31
N TYR A 57 -3.44 -14.42 -7.39
CA TYR A 57 -3.75 -13.98 -6.03
C TYR A 57 -4.48 -12.63 -6.01
N ILE A 58 -3.98 -11.63 -6.74
CA ILE A 58 -4.64 -10.33 -6.90
C ILE A 58 -6.05 -10.51 -7.46
N LYS A 59 -6.20 -11.31 -8.53
CA LYS A 59 -7.49 -11.55 -9.18
C LYS A 59 -8.52 -12.14 -8.21
N LYS A 60 -8.13 -13.08 -7.34
CA LYS A 60 -9.02 -13.64 -6.32
C LYS A 60 -9.51 -12.58 -5.33
N ILE A 61 -8.64 -11.66 -4.93
CA ILE A 61 -9.02 -10.54 -4.05
C ILE A 61 -9.97 -9.58 -4.78
N GLU A 62 -9.68 -9.25 -6.03
CA GLU A 62 -10.53 -8.37 -6.85
C GLU A 62 -11.93 -8.96 -7.06
N GLU A 63 -12.02 -10.27 -7.33
CA GLU A 63 -13.28 -11.00 -7.46
C GLU A 63 -14.07 -11.03 -6.14
N ALA A 64 -13.38 -11.29 -5.01
CA ALA A 64 -13.99 -11.30 -3.69
C ALA A 64 -14.54 -9.92 -3.29
N HIS A 65 -13.83 -8.85 -3.65
CA HIS A 65 -14.23 -7.48 -3.39
C HIS A 65 -15.14 -6.89 -4.48
N LYS A 66 -15.46 -7.62 -5.55
CA LYS A 66 -16.32 -7.13 -6.64
C LYS A 66 -15.76 -5.85 -7.28
N LYS A 67 -14.45 -5.83 -7.56
CA LYS A 67 -13.77 -4.65 -8.10
C LYS A 67 -14.38 -4.15 -9.42
N SER A 68 -14.77 -5.05 -10.32
CA SER A 68 -15.37 -4.65 -11.60
C SER A 68 -16.69 -3.91 -11.38
N GLU A 69 -17.55 -4.45 -10.52
CA GLU A 69 -18.82 -3.83 -10.14
C GLU A 69 -18.60 -2.49 -9.43
N PHE A 70 -17.63 -2.43 -8.50
CA PHE A 70 -17.24 -1.19 -7.84
C PHE A 70 -16.81 -0.10 -8.84
N LEU A 71 -15.96 -0.44 -9.81
CA LEU A 71 -15.47 0.50 -10.82
C LEU A 71 -16.53 0.90 -11.86
N ASN A 72 -17.63 0.15 -12.00
CA ASN A 72 -18.76 0.54 -12.83
C ASN A 72 -19.55 1.72 -12.25
N HIS A 73 -19.44 1.97 -10.94
CA HIS A 73 -19.97 3.18 -10.33
C HIS A 73 -19.00 4.34 -10.48
N LYS A 74 -19.52 5.55 -10.69
CA LYS A 74 -18.66 6.74 -10.85
C LYS A 74 -18.01 7.16 -9.54
N ALA A 75 -18.79 7.15 -8.46
CA ALA A 75 -18.37 7.59 -7.15
C ALA A 75 -19.08 6.80 -6.05
N VAL A 76 -18.48 6.82 -4.87
CA VAL A 76 -19.03 6.29 -3.64
C VAL A 76 -18.94 7.35 -2.55
N SER A 77 -19.95 7.41 -1.70
CA SER A 77 -19.92 8.19 -0.46
C SER A 77 -20.20 7.33 0.74
N PHE A 78 -19.62 7.69 1.88
CA PHE A 78 -19.82 7.00 3.15
C PHE A 78 -19.53 7.96 4.31
N ASN A 79 -20.19 7.71 5.44
CA ASN A 79 -19.92 8.39 6.70
C ASN A 79 -18.86 7.61 7.47
N THR A 80 -17.88 8.31 8.04
CA THR A 80 -16.83 7.74 8.88
C THR A 80 -16.77 8.44 10.23
N ASN A 81 -16.59 7.66 11.28
CA ASN A 81 -16.32 8.15 12.62
C ASN A 81 -15.12 7.39 13.21
N ILE A 82 -14.03 8.10 13.47
CA ILE A 82 -12.71 7.55 13.76
C ILE A 82 -12.25 8.01 15.15
N PHE A 83 -11.75 7.08 15.95
CA PHE A 83 -11.22 7.31 17.29
C PHE A 83 -9.82 6.72 17.44
N PHE A 84 -8.94 7.45 18.13
CA PHE A 84 -7.65 6.95 18.60
C PHE A 84 -7.48 7.31 20.07
N GLY A 85 -7.05 6.36 20.91
CA GLY A 85 -6.88 6.58 22.35
C GLY A 85 -8.12 7.16 23.05
N GLY A 86 -9.33 6.78 22.60
CA GLY A 86 -10.60 7.29 23.12
C GLY A 86 -10.99 8.70 22.67
N LYS A 87 -10.19 9.37 21.83
CA LYS A 87 -10.49 10.70 21.29
C LYS A 87 -10.95 10.62 19.85
N GLN A 88 -12.01 11.35 19.52
CA GLN A 88 -12.49 11.46 18.15
C GLN A 88 -11.46 12.19 17.29
N ARG A 89 -10.96 11.52 16.24
CA ARG A 89 -9.96 12.03 15.30
C ARG A 89 -10.59 12.61 14.04
N LEU A 90 -11.68 12.02 13.58
CA LEU A 90 -12.43 12.47 12.42
C LEU A 90 -13.90 12.00 12.51
N ASP A 91 -14.82 12.92 12.23
CA ASP A 91 -16.24 12.66 12.00
C ASP A 91 -16.60 13.36 10.69
N ALA A 92 -16.82 12.59 9.63
CA ALA A 92 -16.93 13.16 8.30
C ALA A 92 -17.73 12.29 7.34
N LYS A 93 -18.30 12.93 6.31
CA LYS A 93 -18.73 12.26 5.09
C LYS A 93 -17.61 12.32 4.07
N ILE A 94 -17.19 11.17 3.56
CA ILE A 94 -16.21 11.07 2.47
C ILE A 94 -16.98 10.75 1.19
N THR A 95 -16.65 11.45 0.11
CA THR A 95 -17.10 11.15 -1.24
C THR A 95 -15.88 11.06 -2.15
N MET A 96 -15.71 9.95 -2.86
CA MET A 96 -14.58 9.75 -3.77
C MET A 96 -15.05 9.18 -5.10
N LEU A 97 -14.34 9.53 -6.18
CA LEU A 97 -14.43 8.75 -7.41
C LEU A 97 -13.89 7.34 -7.13
N THR A 98 -14.48 6.32 -7.73
CA THR A 98 -14.08 4.91 -7.51
C THR A 98 -12.65 4.64 -7.99
N ASN A 99 -12.17 5.40 -8.98
CA ASN A 99 -10.77 5.44 -9.39
C ASN A 99 -9.86 6.32 -8.52
N SER A 100 -10.37 6.87 -7.41
CA SER A 100 -9.66 7.73 -6.45
C SER A 100 -9.08 9.04 -6.98
N THR A 101 -9.38 9.43 -8.23
CA THR A 101 -8.79 10.65 -8.84
C THR A 101 -9.33 11.95 -8.27
N LYS A 102 -10.44 11.92 -7.53
CA LYS A 102 -10.98 13.07 -6.79
C LYS A 102 -11.62 12.60 -5.51
N ILE A 103 -11.43 13.38 -4.44
CA ILE A 103 -11.91 13.08 -3.10
C ILE A 103 -12.47 14.37 -2.49
N ARG A 104 -13.55 14.25 -1.75
CA ARG A 104 -14.16 15.30 -0.93
C ARG A 104 -14.41 14.74 0.46
N ILE A 105 -14.02 15.49 1.48
CA ILE A 105 -14.26 15.15 2.90
C ILE A 105 -14.99 16.33 3.52
N ASP A 106 -16.27 16.13 3.84
CA ASP A 106 -17.10 17.09 4.56
C ASP A 106 -17.06 16.74 6.05
N LYS A 107 -16.33 17.53 6.85
CA LYS A 107 -16.16 17.30 8.29
C LYS A 107 -17.34 17.86 9.09
N LYS A 108 -17.61 17.25 10.24
CA LYS A 108 -18.69 17.67 11.15
C LYS A 108 -18.53 19.08 11.71
N ASP A 109 -17.29 19.59 11.77
CA ASP A 109 -17.01 20.98 12.17
C ASP A 109 -17.37 22.01 11.08
N GLY A 110 -17.87 21.56 9.93
CA GLY A 110 -18.25 22.38 8.79
C GLY A 110 -17.13 22.65 7.79
N SER A 111 -15.89 22.23 8.10
CA SER A 111 -14.78 22.34 7.15
C SER A 111 -14.85 21.27 6.07
N THR A 112 -14.33 21.58 4.88
CA THR A 112 -14.33 20.69 3.72
C THR A 112 -12.93 20.59 3.13
N LEU A 113 -12.46 19.38 2.90
CA LEU A 113 -11.26 19.10 2.11
C LEU A 113 -11.64 18.60 0.71
N ILE A 114 -10.98 19.09 -0.32
CA ILE A 114 -11.17 18.63 -1.70
C ILE A 114 -9.82 18.35 -2.36
N TYR A 115 -9.66 17.15 -2.90
CA TYR A 115 -8.61 16.79 -3.84
C TYR A 115 -9.18 16.79 -5.25
N ASP A 116 -8.67 17.65 -6.12
CA ASP A 116 -9.18 17.85 -7.47
C ASP A 116 -8.51 16.94 -8.53
N GLY A 117 -7.60 16.06 -8.09
CA GLY A 117 -6.74 15.23 -8.93
C GLY A 117 -5.32 15.77 -9.08
N LYS A 118 -5.03 16.95 -8.53
CA LYS A 118 -3.69 17.56 -8.55
C LYS A 118 -3.33 18.23 -7.23
N LYS A 119 -4.26 18.96 -6.63
CA LYS A 119 -4.06 19.78 -5.45
C LYS A 119 -5.11 19.50 -4.39
N VAL A 120 -4.77 19.81 -3.14
CA VAL A 120 -5.67 19.71 -2.00
C VAL A 120 -6.07 21.10 -1.54
N PHE A 121 -7.35 21.29 -1.31
CA PHE A 121 -7.95 22.56 -0.88
C PHE A 121 -8.71 22.35 0.42
N LEU A 122 -8.56 23.28 1.37
CA LEU A 122 -9.29 23.32 2.63
C LEU A 122 -10.15 24.60 2.70
N SER A 123 -11.44 24.40 2.93
CA SER A 123 -12.45 25.44 3.11
C SER A 123 -13.12 25.32 4.48
N PRO A 124 -13.47 26.43 5.17
CA PRO A 124 -13.03 27.79 4.84
C PRO A 124 -11.51 27.94 4.97
N LYS A 125 -10.93 29.00 4.40
CA LYS A 125 -9.48 29.28 4.47
C LYS A 125 -8.93 29.24 5.91
N GLU A 126 -9.76 29.65 6.86
CA GLU A 126 -9.40 29.80 8.28
C GLU A 126 -9.54 28.51 9.08
N ALA A 127 -10.00 27.42 8.45
CA ALA A 127 -10.09 26.13 9.08
C ALA A 127 -8.70 25.60 9.48
N ASN A 128 -8.68 24.80 10.55
CA ASN A 128 -7.47 24.14 11.03
C ASN A 128 -6.94 23.15 9.98
N ASP A 129 -5.72 23.35 9.51
CA ASP A 129 -5.06 22.51 8.52
C ASP A 129 -4.22 21.38 9.12
N LYS A 130 -4.10 21.32 10.46
CA LYS A 130 -3.33 20.28 11.12
C LYS A 130 -3.89 18.91 10.78
N GLY A 131 -3.08 18.10 10.08
CA GLY A 131 -3.45 16.76 9.64
C GLY A 131 -4.34 16.73 8.38
N ALA A 132 -4.55 17.85 7.69
CA ALA A 132 -5.38 17.92 6.49
C ALA A 132 -4.90 17.01 5.34
N ARG A 133 -3.59 16.99 5.08
CA ARG A 133 -2.99 16.11 4.07
C ARG A 133 -3.18 14.63 4.42
N PHE A 134 -2.92 14.26 5.68
CA PHE A 134 -3.16 12.90 6.18
C PHE A 134 -4.63 12.51 6.03
N ASP A 135 -5.55 13.37 6.48
CA ASP A 135 -7.00 13.12 6.36
C ASP A 135 -7.44 12.91 4.92
N MET A 136 -6.88 13.70 4.00
CA MET A 136 -7.25 13.64 2.58
C MET A 136 -7.04 12.24 2.00
N PHE A 137 -5.89 11.62 2.24
CA PHE A 137 -5.50 10.42 1.51
C PHE A 137 -5.69 9.14 2.31
N THR A 138 -5.40 9.14 3.61
CA THR A 138 -5.34 7.90 4.40
C THR A 138 -6.69 7.17 4.47
N TRP A 139 -7.78 7.88 4.78
CA TRP A 139 -9.06 7.23 5.04
C TRP A 139 -9.73 6.69 3.77
N SER A 140 -9.68 7.46 2.67
CA SER A 140 -10.12 6.99 1.36
C SER A 140 -9.24 5.86 0.84
N TYR A 141 -7.93 5.88 1.13
CA TYR A 141 -7.03 4.80 0.75
C TYR A 141 -7.37 3.50 1.49
N PHE A 142 -7.56 3.55 2.81
CA PHE A 142 -7.99 2.37 3.58
C PHE A 142 -9.34 1.82 3.15
N PHE A 143 -10.29 2.68 2.76
CA PHE A 143 -11.55 2.24 2.17
C PHE A 143 -11.34 1.58 0.80
N GLY A 144 -10.47 2.16 -0.03
CA GLY A 144 -10.22 1.72 -1.40
C GLY A 144 -9.17 0.61 -1.56
N LEU A 145 -8.41 0.27 -0.51
CA LEU A 145 -7.23 -0.60 -0.57
C LEU A 145 -7.44 -1.91 -1.35
N PRO A 146 -8.55 -2.66 -1.14
CA PRO A 146 -8.75 -3.92 -1.85
C PRO A 146 -8.83 -3.78 -3.38
N TYR A 147 -9.17 -2.58 -3.86
CA TYR A 147 -9.32 -2.27 -5.28
C TYR A 147 -8.04 -1.75 -5.93
N LYS A 148 -6.97 -1.52 -5.16
CA LYS A 148 -5.78 -0.78 -5.59
C LYS A 148 -4.51 -1.63 -5.72
N LEU A 149 -4.61 -2.93 -5.50
CA LEU A 149 -3.46 -3.84 -5.40
C LEU A 149 -2.65 -4.02 -6.70
N ASN A 150 -3.18 -3.55 -7.83
CA ASN A 150 -2.54 -3.52 -9.14
C ASN A 150 -2.71 -2.16 -9.85
N ASP A 151 -2.92 -1.08 -9.09
CA ASP A 151 -2.92 0.27 -9.68
C ASP A 151 -1.54 0.54 -10.36
N PRO A 152 -1.47 1.34 -11.43
CA PRO A 152 -0.19 1.67 -12.05
C PRO A 152 0.84 2.19 -11.04
N GLY A 153 2.05 1.63 -11.09
CA GLY A 153 3.14 1.94 -10.15
C GLY A 153 3.11 1.15 -8.84
N THR A 154 2.13 0.27 -8.62
CA THR A 154 2.14 -0.66 -7.48
C THR A 154 2.96 -1.91 -7.78
N LYS A 155 3.62 -2.43 -6.75
CA LYS A 155 4.37 -3.68 -6.78
C LYS A 155 3.92 -4.56 -5.64
N LEU A 156 3.17 -5.60 -5.96
CA LEU A 156 2.71 -6.61 -5.01
C LEU A 156 3.53 -7.89 -5.17
N GLU A 157 4.06 -8.39 -4.06
CA GLU A 157 4.81 -9.65 -4.02
C GLU A 157 4.23 -10.57 -2.96
N LEU A 158 4.06 -11.86 -3.28
CA LEU A 158 3.66 -12.86 -2.29
C LEU A 158 4.78 -13.03 -1.27
N THR A 159 4.39 -13.21 -0.01
CA THR A 159 5.32 -13.40 1.10
C THR A 159 4.92 -14.63 1.91
N GLU A 160 5.84 -15.11 2.74
CA GLU A 160 5.54 -16.17 3.71
C GLU A 160 4.35 -15.79 4.58
N PRO A 161 3.44 -16.73 4.90
CA PRO A 161 2.34 -16.51 5.82
C PRO A 161 2.81 -15.87 7.13
N LYS A 162 1.96 -15.01 7.69
CA LYS A 162 2.22 -14.32 8.96
C LYS A 162 1.03 -14.46 9.89
N PRO A 163 1.27 -14.42 11.22
CA PRO A 163 0.21 -14.42 12.19
C PRO A 163 -0.57 -13.10 12.15
N LEU A 164 -1.87 -13.22 12.34
CA LEU A 164 -2.80 -12.13 12.61
C LEU A 164 -3.76 -12.64 13.69
N ASP A 165 -3.73 -12.03 14.89
CA ASP A 165 -4.54 -12.47 16.03
C ASP A 165 -4.30 -13.96 16.40
N GLY A 166 -3.04 -14.40 16.29
CA GLY A 166 -2.64 -15.79 16.56
C GLY A 166 -3.00 -16.81 15.48
N VAL A 167 -3.56 -16.38 14.34
CA VAL A 167 -3.90 -17.26 13.21
C VAL A 167 -3.04 -16.91 12.00
N GLU A 168 -2.44 -17.92 11.37
CA GLU A 168 -1.65 -17.75 10.13
C GLU A 168 -2.54 -17.38 8.94
N HIS A 169 -2.11 -16.38 8.18
CA HIS A 169 -2.80 -15.92 6.98
C HIS A 169 -1.82 -15.80 5.82
N GLN A 170 -2.31 -16.01 4.59
CA GLN A 170 -1.52 -15.67 3.41
C GLN A 170 -1.28 -14.15 3.39
N THR A 171 -0.02 -13.75 3.21
CA THR A 171 0.35 -12.34 3.12
C THR A 171 1.03 -11.97 1.81
N SER A 172 0.99 -10.69 1.48
CA SER A 172 1.76 -10.09 0.39
C SER A 172 2.31 -8.73 0.81
N SER A 173 3.51 -8.38 0.35
CA SER A 173 4.00 -7.00 0.44
C SER A 173 3.41 -6.17 -0.69
N LEU A 174 3.14 -4.90 -0.43
CA LEU A 174 2.75 -3.91 -1.43
C LEU A 174 3.64 -2.68 -1.24
N SER A 175 4.36 -2.32 -2.31
CA SER A 175 5.22 -1.16 -2.39
C SER A 175 4.92 -0.36 -3.66
N PHE A 176 5.56 0.80 -3.82
CA PHE A 176 5.26 1.72 -4.91
C PHE A 176 6.52 2.17 -5.65
N GLU A 177 6.39 2.38 -6.95
CA GLU A 177 7.43 3.00 -7.77
C GLU A 177 7.56 4.48 -7.42
N LYS A 178 8.78 5.00 -7.57
CA LYS A 178 9.05 6.44 -7.37
C LYS A 178 8.10 7.29 -8.21
N GLY A 179 7.42 8.24 -7.56
CA GLY A 179 6.45 9.13 -8.20
C GLY A 179 5.02 8.58 -8.26
N THR A 180 4.78 7.39 -7.68
CA THR A 180 3.43 6.83 -7.53
C THR A 180 2.74 7.43 -6.32
N GLY A 181 1.65 8.16 -6.55
CA GLY A 181 0.87 8.77 -5.48
C GLY A 181 1.62 9.85 -4.70
N ASP A 182 1.12 10.17 -3.52
CA ASP A 182 1.60 11.25 -2.65
C ASP A 182 2.70 10.82 -1.67
N ALA A 183 2.82 9.50 -1.42
CA ALA A 183 3.79 8.90 -0.50
C ALA A 183 4.30 7.54 -1.06
N PRO A 184 5.15 7.55 -2.10
CA PRO A 184 5.65 6.32 -2.71
C PRO A 184 6.56 5.48 -1.79
N ASP A 185 7.05 6.08 -0.69
CA ASP A 185 7.92 5.42 0.28
C ASP A 185 7.13 4.64 1.36
N ASP A 186 5.80 4.71 1.35
CA ASP A 186 4.95 3.86 2.20
C ASP A 186 5.01 2.40 1.72
N TRP A 187 4.76 1.46 2.63
CA TRP A 187 4.56 0.05 2.28
C TRP A 187 3.41 -0.56 3.08
N TYR A 188 2.89 -1.68 2.58
CA TYR A 188 1.87 -2.47 3.24
C TYR A 188 2.22 -3.95 3.28
N VAL A 189 1.80 -4.64 4.35
CA VAL A 189 1.68 -6.11 4.38
C VAL A 189 0.21 -6.45 4.41
N ILE A 190 -0.31 -7.00 3.31
CA ILE A 190 -1.73 -7.34 3.15
C ILE A 190 -1.98 -8.73 3.69
N TYR A 191 -2.95 -8.88 4.58
CA TYR A 191 -3.42 -10.16 5.10
C TYR A 191 -4.73 -10.52 4.43
N THR A 192 -4.79 -11.70 3.81
CA THR A 192 -5.99 -12.16 3.10
C THR A 192 -6.67 -13.30 3.86
N ASP A 193 -7.99 -13.21 3.99
CA ASP A 193 -8.82 -14.27 4.55
C ASP A 193 -8.86 -15.46 3.58
N GLN A 194 -8.37 -16.62 4.02
CA GLN A 194 -8.18 -17.78 3.14
C GLN A 194 -9.50 -18.36 2.59
N LEU A 195 -10.62 -18.15 3.29
CA LEU A 195 -11.93 -18.69 2.89
C LEU A 195 -12.64 -17.76 1.91
N SER A 196 -12.64 -16.46 2.21
CA SER A 196 -13.38 -15.47 1.42
C SER A 196 -12.54 -14.73 0.37
N ASN A 197 -11.20 -14.87 0.41
CA ASN A 197 -10.24 -14.09 -0.37
C ASN A 197 -10.36 -12.57 -0.15
N THR A 198 -11.00 -12.13 0.93
CA THR A 198 -11.09 -10.70 1.25
C THR A 198 -9.83 -10.22 1.97
N VAL A 199 -9.35 -9.01 1.66
CA VAL A 199 -8.41 -8.28 2.52
C VAL A 199 -8.96 -8.18 3.94
N LYS A 200 -8.32 -8.90 4.86
CA LYS A 200 -8.69 -9.02 6.26
C LYS A 200 -8.03 -7.94 7.09
N ALA A 201 -6.76 -7.67 6.83
CA ALA A 201 -6.00 -6.62 7.49
C ALA A 201 -4.89 -6.11 6.56
N ALA A 202 -4.32 -4.96 6.92
CA ALA A 202 -3.07 -4.50 6.33
C ALA A 202 -2.20 -3.90 7.42
N ALA A 203 -0.96 -4.38 7.56
CA ALA A 203 0.07 -3.62 8.26
C ALA A 203 0.59 -2.53 7.33
N TYR A 204 1.01 -1.40 7.88
CA TYR A 204 1.46 -0.27 7.11
C TYR A 204 2.42 0.61 7.92
N ILE A 205 3.26 1.34 7.19
CA ILE A 205 3.93 2.51 7.70
C ILE A 205 3.36 3.76 7.04
N VAL A 206 3.46 4.89 7.73
CA VAL A 206 3.16 6.19 7.15
C VAL A 206 4.43 7.03 7.21
N THR A 207 5.00 7.31 6.05
CA THR A 207 6.23 8.13 5.92
C THR A 207 5.93 9.63 6.00
N PHE A 208 4.66 10.02 5.85
CA PHE A 208 4.22 11.41 6.00
C PHE A 208 4.50 11.97 7.41
N GLY A 209 5.16 13.13 7.47
CA GLY A 209 5.52 13.82 8.72
C GLY A 209 6.95 13.55 9.22
N ASN A 210 7.66 12.58 8.64
CA ASN A 210 9.03 12.23 9.03
C ASN A 210 10.13 12.90 8.18
N ASN A 211 9.81 13.96 7.43
CA ASN A 211 10.74 14.61 6.47
C ASN A 211 11.35 13.65 5.44
N GLY A 212 10.65 12.55 5.11
CA GLY A 212 11.17 11.51 4.20
C GLY A 212 12.10 10.48 4.87
N ASP A 213 12.23 10.49 6.20
CA ASP A 213 12.96 9.45 6.94
C ASP A 213 12.08 8.21 7.16
N THR A 214 12.24 7.23 6.27
CA THR A 214 11.53 5.94 6.34
C THR A 214 11.86 5.17 7.61
N SER A 215 13.08 5.27 8.12
CA SER A 215 13.56 4.54 9.31
C SER A 215 12.74 4.83 10.56
N LYS A 216 12.22 6.06 10.69
CA LYS A 216 11.32 6.43 11.80
C LYS A 216 9.92 5.87 11.63
N ALA A 217 9.41 5.82 10.40
CA ALA A 217 8.11 5.24 10.10
C ALA A 217 8.14 3.71 10.30
N GLU A 218 9.24 3.07 9.91
CA GLU A 218 9.49 1.64 10.11
C GLU A 218 9.67 1.24 11.59
N GLY A 219 10.02 2.20 12.46
CA GLY A 219 10.12 1.99 13.89
C GLY A 219 8.78 1.89 14.63
N ASP A 220 7.68 2.29 14.00
CA ASP A 220 6.33 2.27 14.60
C ASP A 220 5.25 1.87 13.57
N PRO A 221 5.31 0.63 13.03
CA PRO A 221 4.31 0.15 12.10
C PRO A 221 2.98 -0.09 12.82
N HIS A 222 1.90 0.18 12.11
CA HIS A 222 0.54 -0.04 12.58
C HIS A 222 -0.17 -1.02 11.66
N ALA A 223 -1.36 -1.46 12.07
CA ALA A 223 -2.22 -2.27 11.24
C ALA A 223 -3.68 -1.83 11.32
N ILE A 224 -4.36 -1.93 10.19
CA ILE A 224 -5.81 -1.82 10.08
C ILE A 224 -6.39 -3.23 9.96
N TYR A 225 -7.38 -3.55 10.80
CA TYR A 225 -8.15 -4.79 10.76
C TYR A 225 -9.58 -4.49 10.31
N TYR A 226 -9.96 -5.01 9.14
CA TYR A 226 -11.27 -4.90 8.53
C TYR A 226 -12.26 -5.93 9.10
N LYS A 227 -13.36 -5.44 9.67
CA LYS A 227 -14.37 -6.27 10.35
C LYS A 227 -15.78 -5.89 9.92
N ASN A 228 -16.72 -6.79 10.21
CA ASN A 228 -18.15 -6.61 9.99
C ASN A 228 -18.47 -6.23 8.53
N PHE A 229 -18.09 -7.11 7.60
CA PHE A 229 -18.38 -6.93 6.19
C PHE A 229 -19.89 -6.92 5.95
N LYS A 230 -20.37 -5.89 5.27
CA LYS A 230 -21.76 -5.75 4.82
C LYS A 230 -21.78 -5.43 3.34
N THR A 231 -22.85 -5.83 2.68
CA THR A 231 -23.01 -5.65 1.24
C THR A 231 -23.81 -4.40 0.94
N THR A 232 -23.36 -3.61 -0.03
CA THR A 232 -24.10 -2.50 -0.65
C THR A 232 -24.12 -2.75 -2.16
N GLU A 233 -25.31 -2.85 -2.76
CA GLU A 233 -25.48 -3.19 -4.19
C GLU A 233 -24.68 -4.43 -4.65
N GLY A 234 -24.57 -5.45 -3.79
CA GLY A 234 -23.81 -6.66 -4.10
C GLY A 234 -22.30 -6.60 -3.80
N ILE A 235 -21.76 -5.42 -3.49
CA ILE A 235 -20.33 -5.19 -3.21
C ILE A 235 -20.06 -5.22 -1.70
N PRO A 236 -19.09 -6.01 -1.21
CA PRO A 236 -18.79 -6.13 0.21
C PRO A 236 -17.89 -4.99 0.72
N PHE A 237 -18.23 -4.43 1.88
CA PHE A 237 -17.46 -3.39 2.56
C PHE A 237 -17.32 -3.68 4.05
N ALA A 238 -16.12 -3.49 4.59
CA ALA A 238 -15.90 -3.53 6.04
C ALA A 238 -16.52 -2.29 6.70
N THR A 239 -17.47 -2.50 7.61
CA THR A 239 -18.17 -1.41 8.32
C THR A 239 -17.57 -1.07 9.67
N LYS A 240 -16.62 -1.87 10.15
CA LYS A 240 -15.81 -1.58 11.33
C LYS A 240 -14.35 -1.77 11.00
N TRP A 241 -13.52 -0.79 11.35
CA TRP A 241 -12.07 -0.90 11.33
C TRP A 241 -11.55 -0.86 12.75
N GLU A 242 -10.55 -1.67 13.05
CA GLU A 242 -9.79 -1.60 14.30
C GLU A 242 -8.33 -1.34 13.95
N PHE A 243 -7.71 -0.40 14.65
CA PHE A 243 -6.31 -0.05 14.44
C PHE A 243 -5.47 -0.62 15.57
N TYR A 244 -4.31 -1.17 15.23
CA TYR A 244 -3.40 -1.83 16.16
C TYR A 244 -1.96 -1.37 15.96
N GLU A 245 -1.16 -1.46 17.02
CA GLU A 245 0.28 -1.67 16.87
C GLU A 245 0.54 -3.00 16.15
N TRP A 246 1.67 -3.09 15.44
CA TRP A 246 2.00 -4.27 14.65
C TRP A 246 3.47 -4.69 14.84
N THR A 247 3.74 -5.99 14.83
CA THR A 247 5.10 -6.53 14.68
C THR A 247 5.12 -7.69 13.71
N GLN A 248 6.26 -7.93 13.07
CA GLN A 248 6.42 -9.01 12.10
C GLN A 248 6.17 -10.40 12.72
N GLU A 249 6.52 -10.59 13.99
CA GLU A 249 6.44 -11.87 14.69
C GLU A 249 5.03 -12.17 15.23
N LYS A 250 4.25 -11.14 15.56
CA LYS A 250 2.95 -11.31 16.24
C LYS A 250 1.76 -10.90 15.40
N GLY A 251 1.97 -10.15 14.33
CA GLY A 251 0.89 -9.45 13.63
C GLY A 251 0.40 -8.28 14.48
N ILE A 252 -0.91 -8.24 14.73
CA ILE A 252 -1.52 -7.20 15.57
C ILE A 252 -1.25 -7.42 17.07
N THR A 253 -1.03 -6.33 17.80
CA THR A 253 -0.80 -6.36 19.26
C THR A 253 -1.83 -5.49 20.00
N ASN A 254 -1.47 -4.28 20.40
CA ASN A 254 -2.32 -3.40 21.19
C ASN A 254 -3.28 -2.63 20.29
N LYS A 255 -4.57 -2.62 20.62
CA LYS A 255 -5.56 -1.79 19.92
C LYS A 255 -5.32 -0.32 20.24
N ILE A 256 -5.10 0.51 19.22
CA ILE A 256 -4.83 1.95 19.35
C ILE A 256 -5.99 2.82 18.87
N GLY A 257 -6.90 2.26 18.06
CA GLY A 257 -8.02 3.01 17.51
C GLY A 257 -9.10 2.14 16.89
N GLU A 258 -10.14 2.81 16.41
CA GLU A 258 -11.23 2.20 15.66
C GLU A 258 -11.92 3.20 14.76
N ALA A 259 -12.58 2.70 13.72
CA ALA A 259 -13.48 3.47 12.87
C ALA A 259 -14.78 2.72 12.61
N THR A 260 -15.86 3.47 12.45
CA THR A 260 -17.14 2.96 11.97
C THR A 260 -17.47 3.58 10.62
N ILE A 261 -17.84 2.75 9.65
CA ILE A 261 -18.24 3.16 8.30
C ILE A 261 -19.72 2.89 8.12
N THR A 262 -20.47 3.91 7.72
CA THR A 262 -21.94 3.88 7.58
C THR A 262 -22.39 4.58 6.30
N ASP A 263 -23.65 4.40 5.93
CA ASP A 263 -24.31 5.08 4.82
C ASP A 263 -23.55 5.01 3.48
N ILE A 264 -22.96 3.84 3.20
CA ILE A 264 -22.26 3.57 1.95
C ILE A 264 -23.28 3.65 0.81
N THR A 265 -23.06 4.59 -0.11
CA THR A 265 -23.98 4.90 -1.20
C THR A 265 -23.20 5.19 -2.47
N PHE A 266 -23.54 4.51 -3.57
CA PHE A 266 -23.00 4.85 -4.88
C PHE A 266 -23.73 6.05 -5.48
N LEU A 267 -22.98 6.93 -6.14
CA LEU A 267 -23.50 8.18 -6.70
C LEU A 267 -23.33 8.20 -8.22
N LYS A 268 -24.32 8.79 -8.90
CA LYS A 268 -24.23 9.07 -10.34
C LYS A 268 -23.35 10.29 -10.58
N ALA A 269 -22.80 10.41 -11.78
CA ALA A 269 -21.86 11.47 -12.13
C ALA A 269 -22.40 12.89 -11.88
N GLN A 270 -23.69 13.13 -12.12
CA GLN A 270 -24.32 14.43 -11.88
C GLN A 270 -24.48 14.81 -10.41
N ASP A 271 -24.47 13.83 -9.50
CA ASP A 271 -24.77 14.02 -8.07
C ASP A 271 -23.49 14.35 -7.27
N VAL A 272 -22.32 14.38 -7.92
CA VAL A 272 -21.02 14.57 -7.27
C VAL A 272 -20.43 15.92 -7.65
N SER A 273 -20.15 16.75 -6.64
CA SER A 273 -19.56 18.07 -6.81
C SER A 273 -18.24 18.21 -6.06
N PHE A 274 -17.15 18.27 -6.83
CA PHE A 274 -15.80 18.61 -6.35
C PHE A 274 -15.48 20.09 -6.58
N LYS A 275 -16.50 20.97 -6.51
CA LYS A 275 -16.31 22.41 -6.70
C LYS A 275 -15.56 22.99 -5.50
N ILE A 276 -14.48 23.70 -5.80
CA ILE A 276 -13.69 24.44 -4.82
C ILE A 276 -14.38 25.79 -4.57
N SER A 277 -14.62 26.13 -3.31
CA SER A 277 -15.16 27.45 -2.92
C SER A 277 -14.10 28.54 -3.03
N GLU A 278 -14.50 29.79 -3.28
CA GLU A 278 -13.57 30.93 -3.30
C GLU A 278 -12.86 31.14 -1.96
N ASN A 279 -13.53 30.87 -0.84
CA ASN A 279 -12.95 30.94 0.51
C ASN A 279 -12.18 29.64 0.85
N THR A 280 -11.02 29.43 0.24
CA THR A 280 -10.19 28.23 0.47
C THR A 280 -8.72 28.59 0.64
N LYS A 281 -7.95 27.70 1.28
CA LYS A 281 -6.48 27.64 1.14
C LYS A 281 -6.05 26.35 0.48
N GLU A 282 -4.90 26.37 -0.18
CA GLU A 282 -4.23 25.16 -0.69
C GLU A 282 -3.47 24.49 0.46
N ILE A 283 -3.57 23.17 0.54
CA ILE A 283 -2.79 22.34 1.47
C ILE A 283 -1.59 21.80 0.70
N LYS A 284 -0.39 22.02 1.26
CA LYS A 284 0.85 21.56 0.65
C LYS A 284 0.94 20.03 0.70
N LEU A 285 1.15 19.44 -0.47
CA LEU A 285 1.58 18.06 -0.67
C LEU A 285 3.09 17.98 -0.52
#